data_AF-A0A829YHW2-F1
#
_entry.id   AF-A0A829YHW2-F1
#
_cell.length_a   1.000
_cell.length_b   1.000
_cell.length_c   1.000
_cell.angle_alpha   90.00
_cell.angle_beta   90.00
_cell.angle_gamma   90.00
#
_symmetry.space_group_name_H-M   'P 1'
#
loop_
_entity.id
_entity.type
_entity.pdbx_description
1 polymer ?
#
loop_
_entity_poly.entity_id
_entity_poly.type
_entity_poly.pdbx_seq_one_letter_code
_entity_poly.pdbx_strand_id
1 'polypeptide(L)'
;MKYSATPRCLLIATASLLAATLPLAGVAQEIPASETPAAPAPTPEKRFVSDKLVLNVYAEPDQGSERVATIQTGDSVEELERSGNLVRVRLEDGREGWVGANYLTSDEPAIVRLRELQRQQPSAAPRVDKASLEEIAQLKKENGALRGQVSELQARIAAPVAPPPPQGETIVAAPEPPLQAAVLPTTAPTGVVGWVVALLVVGAVSFAGGYQTLARRLRKKFGGLKIY
;
A
#
# COMPACT_ATOMS: atom_id res chain seq x y z
N MET A 1 16.91 -29.89 6.83
CA MET A 1 18.27 -29.46 6.45
C MET A 1 18.10 -28.37 5.38
N LYS A 2 18.66 -27.17 5.40
CA LYS A 2 19.56 -26.41 6.29
C LYS A 2 19.23 -24.92 6.04
N TYR A 3 19.37 -24.12 7.09
CA TYR A 3 19.16 -22.69 7.17
C TYR A 3 20.26 -21.86 6.48
N SER A 4 19.87 -20.67 5.99
CA SER A 4 20.65 -19.41 5.98
C SER A 4 21.97 -19.44 5.16
N ALA A 5 22.64 -18.35 4.80
CA ALA A 5 22.55 -16.95 5.11
C ALA A 5 23.29 -16.23 3.97
N THR A 6 22.87 -15.04 3.60
CA THR A 6 23.80 -14.03 3.08
C THR A 6 24.79 -13.65 4.18
N PRO A 7 26.06 -13.35 3.81
CA PRO A 7 26.72 -12.25 4.48
C PRO A 7 27.42 -11.28 3.51
N ARG A 8 27.14 -10.00 3.72
CA ARG A 8 28.02 -8.87 3.40
C ARG A 8 29.20 -8.87 4.38
N CYS A 9 30.43 -8.77 3.89
CA CYS A 9 31.66 -8.26 4.55
C CYS A 9 32.59 -7.85 3.40
N LEU A 10 32.85 -6.57 3.09
CA LEU A 10 33.62 -5.53 3.80
C LEU A 10 35.07 -5.96 4.12
N LEU A 11 36.00 -5.17 3.57
CA LEU A 11 37.46 -5.14 3.81
C LEU A 11 38.18 -6.34 3.17
N ILE A 12 39.23 -6.16 2.38
CA ILE A 12 40.53 -5.65 2.83
C ILE A 12 41.28 -5.05 1.64
N ALA A 13 41.68 -3.80 1.82
CA ALA A 13 42.80 -3.20 1.12
C ALA A 13 44.10 -3.85 1.63
N THR A 14 44.88 -4.44 0.73
CA THR A 14 46.33 -4.62 0.94
C THR A 14 47.05 -4.48 -0.39
N ALA A 15 47.65 -3.32 -0.56
CA ALA A 15 48.74 -3.09 -1.47
C ALA A 15 49.89 -4.04 -1.11
N SER A 16 50.27 -4.91 -2.04
CA SER A 16 51.56 -5.59 -2.01
C SER A 16 52.37 -5.11 -3.21
N LEU A 17 53.28 -4.19 -2.91
CA LEU A 17 54.46 -3.88 -3.68
C LEU A 17 55.24 -5.17 -3.99
N LEU A 18 55.58 -5.39 -5.26
CA LEU A 18 56.85 -6.00 -5.60
C LEU A 18 57.37 -5.36 -6.89
N ALA A 19 58.40 -4.54 -6.72
CA ALA A 19 59.19 -3.98 -7.80
C ALA A 19 60.11 -5.06 -8.37
N ALA A 20 60.10 -5.25 -9.70
CA ALA A 20 61.20 -5.88 -10.41
C ALA A 20 61.14 -5.55 -11.91
N THR A 21 62.01 -4.62 -12.32
CA THR A 21 62.89 -4.72 -13.50
C THR A 21 62.29 -5.10 -14.86
N LEU A 22 62.30 -4.15 -15.82
CA LEU A 22 63.20 -4.14 -17.00
C LEU A 22 62.81 -3.03 -17.99
N PRO A 23 63.75 -2.26 -18.56
CA PRO A 23 63.49 -1.24 -19.57
C PRO A 23 63.80 -1.72 -21.00
N LEU A 24 63.21 -0.99 -21.96
CA LEU A 24 63.72 -0.69 -23.31
C LEU A 24 63.64 -1.75 -24.42
N ALA A 25 62.54 -1.73 -25.17
CA ALA A 25 62.44 -1.88 -26.64
C ALA A 25 60.95 -1.66 -26.96
N GLY A 26 60.50 -0.70 -27.76
CA GLY A 26 60.94 -0.38 -29.10
C GLY A 26 59.69 -0.43 -29.99
N VAL A 27 59.45 0.68 -30.70
CA VAL A 27 58.62 0.89 -31.89
C VAL A 27 57.08 0.73 -31.86
N ALA A 28 56.46 1.91 -32.05
CA ALA A 28 55.44 2.21 -33.06
C ALA A 28 54.03 1.60 -32.90
N GLN A 29 53.07 2.45 -32.49
CA GLN A 29 51.69 2.37 -32.98
C GLN A 29 51.17 3.76 -33.34
N GLU A 30 50.32 3.74 -34.37
CA GLU A 30 49.94 4.80 -35.28
C GLU A 30 49.20 6.00 -34.67
N ILE A 31 49.28 7.08 -35.44
CA ILE A 31 48.61 8.37 -35.29
C ILE A 31 47.07 8.19 -35.31
N PRO A 32 46.32 8.89 -34.43
CA PRO A 32 44.89 8.71 -34.27
C PRO A 32 44.10 9.52 -35.30
N ALA A 33 43.15 8.89 -35.99
CA ALA A 33 42.10 9.61 -36.69
C ALA A 33 40.79 8.81 -36.70
N SER A 34 39.70 9.54 -36.47
CA SER A 34 38.30 9.16 -36.70
C SER A 34 37.54 8.53 -35.53
N GLU A 35 37.39 9.24 -34.41
CA GLU A 35 36.19 9.08 -33.58
C GLU A 35 35.02 9.84 -34.23
N THR A 36 34.18 9.09 -34.94
CA THR A 36 32.80 9.51 -35.23
C THR A 36 32.03 9.51 -33.90
N PRO A 37 31.32 10.57 -33.50
CA PRO A 37 30.54 10.57 -32.25
C PRO A 37 29.45 9.50 -32.34
N ALA A 38 29.57 8.47 -31.52
CA ALA A 38 28.57 7.43 -31.38
C ALA A 38 27.23 8.05 -30.92
N ALA A 39 26.17 7.80 -31.69
CA ALA A 39 24.81 8.08 -31.27
C ALA A 39 24.53 7.39 -29.92
N PRO A 40 23.75 8.01 -29.00
CA PRO A 40 23.46 7.43 -27.69
C PRO A 40 22.70 6.11 -27.87
N ALA A 41 23.24 5.03 -27.30
CA ALA A 41 22.60 3.72 -27.30
C ALA A 41 21.23 3.78 -26.61
N PRO A 42 20.21 3.06 -27.11
CA PRO A 42 18.89 3.04 -26.49
C PRO A 42 18.96 2.45 -25.08
N THR A 43 18.47 3.20 -24.09
CA THR A 43 18.35 2.75 -22.70
C THR A 43 17.37 1.57 -22.62
N PRO A 44 17.68 0.49 -21.88
CA PRO A 44 16.80 -0.66 -21.79
C PRO A 44 15.47 -0.30 -21.09
N GLU A 45 14.38 -0.35 -21.84
CA GLU A 45 13.02 -0.16 -21.31
C GLU A 45 12.48 -1.46 -20.74
N LYS A 46 11.99 -1.41 -19.50
CA LYS A 46 11.31 -2.54 -18.88
C LYS A 46 9.94 -2.75 -19.53
N ARG A 47 9.74 -3.91 -20.16
CA ARG A 47 8.45 -4.35 -20.72
C ARG A 47 7.88 -5.52 -19.93
N PHE A 48 6.56 -5.65 -19.94
CA PHE A 48 5.82 -6.75 -19.32
C PHE A 48 5.27 -7.69 -20.39
N VAL A 49 5.11 -8.96 -20.06
CA VAL A 49 4.43 -9.95 -20.91
C VAL A 49 2.93 -9.66 -20.87
N SER A 50 2.28 -9.69 -22.04
CA SER A 50 0.84 -9.49 -22.14
C SER A 50 0.10 -10.80 -21.85
N ASP A 51 -0.91 -10.73 -20.99
CA ASP A 51 -1.77 -11.87 -20.66
C ASP A 51 -2.83 -12.19 -21.74
N LYS A 52 -2.73 -11.56 -22.93
CA LYS A 52 -3.64 -11.79 -24.04
C LYS A 52 -3.24 -13.05 -24.82
N LEU A 53 -3.96 -14.15 -24.60
CA LEU A 53 -3.82 -15.37 -25.39
C LEU A 53 -4.86 -15.38 -26.53
N VAL A 54 -4.39 -15.73 -27.73
CA VAL A 54 -5.22 -15.91 -28.93
C VAL A 54 -5.00 -17.33 -29.44
N LEU A 55 -6.08 -18.09 -29.58
CA LEU A 55 -6.05 -19.49 -29.98
C LEU A 55 -6.81 -19.68 -31.28
N ASN A 56 -6.30 -20.59 -32.11
CA ASN A 56 -6.98 -21.02 -33.31
C ASN A 56 -7.84 -22.25 -33.00
N VAL A 57 -9.00 -22.31 -33.65
CA VAL A 57 -9.92 -23.44 -33.62
C VAL A 57 -9.77 -24.18 -34.94
N TYR A 58 -9.53 -25.48 -34.85
CA TYR A 58 -9.20 -26.35 -35.98
C TYR A 58 -10.42 -27.17 -36.44
N ALA A 59 -10.50 -27.50 -37.73
CA ALA A 59 -11.62 -28.28 -38.25
C ALA A 59 -11.56 -29.75 -37.78
N GLU A 60 -10.37 -30.30 -37.69
CA GLU A 60 -10.10 -31.68 -37.30
C GLU A 60 -9.31 -31.74 -35.98
N PRO A 61 -9.24 -32.91 -35.30
CA PRO A 61 -8.40 -33.10 -34.13
C PRO A 61 -6.89 -33.18 -34.51
N ASP A 62 -6.45 -32.25 -35.35
CA ASP A 62 -5.07 -32.05 -35.75
C ASP A 62 -4.73 -30.55 -35.79
N GLN A 63 -3.59 -30.17 -35.21
CA GLN A 63 -3.12 -28.79 -35.14
C GLN A 63 -2.62 -28.25 -36.49
N GLY A 64 -2.43 -29.11 -37.48
CA GLY A 64 -2.09 -28.75 -38.86
C GLY A 64 -3.30 -28.53 -39.77
N SER A 65 -4.51 -28.84 -39.30
CA SER A 65 -5.73 -28.75 -40.11
C SER A 65 -6.18 -27.31 -40.34
N GLU A 66 -7.19 -27.12 -41.20
CA GLU A 66 -7.73 -25.82 -41.53
C GLU A 66 -8.29 -25.10 -40.28
N ARG A 67 -8.00 -23.79 -40.17
CA ARG A 67 -8.52 -22.96 -39.09
C ARG A 67 -9.94 -22.49 -39.40
N VAL A 68 -10.90 -22.93 -38.58
CA VAL A 68 -12.31 -22.58 -38.67
C VAL A 68 -12.63 -21.26 -37.95
N ALA A 69 -11.96 -20.99 -36.84
CA ALA A 69 -12.19 -19.79 -36.04
C ALA A 69 -10.96 -19.40 -35.19
N THR A 70 -11.07 -18.25 -34.51
CA THR A 70 -10.08 -17.76 -33.56
C THR A 70 -10.81 -17.30 -32.31
N ILE A 71 -10.35 -17.73 -31.14
CA ILE A 71 -10.88 -17.37 -29.83
C ILE A 71 -9.80 -16.65 -29.01
N GLN A 72 -10.23 -15.85 -28.05
CA GLN A 72 -9.39 -15.04 -27.18
C GLN A 72 -9.58 -15.41 -25.71
N THR A 73 -8.67 -14.95 -24.86
CA THR A 73 -8.78 -15.15 -23.40
C THR A 73 -10.09 -14.56 -22.85
N GLY A 74 -10.88 -15.41 -22.21
CA GLY A 74 -12.15 -15.03 -21.57
C GLY A 74 -13.38 -15.20 -22.46
N ASP A 75 -13.23 -15.69 -23.69
CA ASP A 75 -14.36 -16.15 -24.50
C ASP A 75 -14.92 -17.45 -23.92
N SER A 76 -16.25 -17.59 -23.90
CA SER A 76 -16.92 -18.80 -23.41
C SER A 76 -17.06 -19.82 -24.54
N VAL A 77 -16.82 -21.10 -24.22
CA VAL A 77 -16.98 -22.20 -25.16
C VAL A 77 -17.62 -23.40 -24.45
N GLU A 78 -18.43 -24.15 -25.19
CA GLU A 78 -19.04 -25.38 -24.69
C GLU A 78 -18.19 -26.59 -25.12
N GLU A 79 -17.73 -27.40 -24.17
CA GLU A 79 -17.03 -28.66 -24.45
C GLU A 79 -18.03 -29.74 -24.89
N LEU A 80 -17.87 -30.24 -26.12
CA LEU A 80 -18.71 -31.30 -26.70
C LEU A 80 -18.07 -32.68 -26.54
N GLU A 81 -16.81 -32.80 -26.95
CA GLU A 81 -16.09 -34.07 -27.01
C GLU A 81 -14.60 -33.86 -26.76
N ARG A 82 -13.91 -34.84 -26.17
CA ARG A 82 -12.48 -34.80 -25.91
C ARG A 82 -11.77 -35.96 -26.60
N SER A 83 -10.77 -35.65 -27.42
CA SER A 83 -9.92 -36.60 -28.12
C SER A 83 -8.45 -36.32 -27.78
N GLY A 84 -7.92 -37.07 -26.81
CA GLY A 84 -6.56 -36.89 -26.31
C GLY A 84 -6.32 -35.50 -25.72
N ASN A 85 -5.43 -34.73 -26.35
CA ASN A 85 -5.07 -33.38 -25.93
C ASN A 85 -5.88 -32.27 -26.65
N LEU A 86 -6.84 -32.65 -27.48
CA LEU A 86 -7.73 -31.74 -28.21
C LEU A 86 -9.18 -31.97 -27.74
N VAL A 87 -9.92 -30.89 -27.68
CA VAL A 87 -11.32 -30.85 -27.25
C VAL A 87 -12.11 -30.20 -28.36
N ARG A 88 -13.16 -30.89 -28.82
CA ARG A 88 -14.16 -30.32 -29.70
C ARG A 88 -15.05 -29.41 -28.89
N VAL A 89 -15.08 -28.15 -29.29
CA VAL A 89 -15.85 -27.10 -28.63
C VAL A 89 -16.85 -26.47 -29.60
N ARG A 90 -17.97 -25.99 -29.06
CA ARG A 90 -18.91 -25.11 -29.75
C ARG A 90 -18.71 -23.68 -29.26
N LEU A 91 -18.55 -22.76 -30.20
CA LEU A 91 -18.45 -21.33 -29.94
C LEU A 91 -19.86 -20.71 -29.83
N GLU A 92 -19.95 -19.53 -29.22
CA GLU A 92 -21.20 -18.75 -29.12
C GLU A 92 -21.82 -18.46 -30.51
N ASP A 93 -21.00 -18.36 -31.56
CA ASP A 93 -21.43 -18.19 -32.95
C ASP A 93 -22.11 -19.46 -33.56
N GLY A 94 -22.15 -20.57 -32.83
CA GLY A 94 -22.67 -21.86 -33.30
C GLY A 94 -21.70 -22.69 -34.15
N ARG A 95 -20.50 -22.18 -34.41
CA ARG A 95 -19.42 -22.93 -35.09
C ARG A 95 -18.78 -23.94 -34.15
N GLU A 96 -18.38 -25.08 -34.70
CA GLU A 96 -17.71 -26.16 -33.96
C GLU A 96 -16.29 -26.37 -34.47
N GLY A 97 -15.39 -26.77 -33.58
CA GLY A 97 -14.05 -27.20 -33.95
C GLY A 97 -13.20 -27.58 -32.75
N TRP A 98 -11.93 -27.89 -32.99
CA TRP A 98 -11.01 -28.48 -32.02
C TRP A 98 -10.03 -27.45 -31.45
N VAL A 99 -9.84 -27.48 -30.14
CA VAL A 99 -8.94 -26.61 -29.37
C VAL A 99 -8.13 -27.45 -28.39
N GLY A 100 -6.89 -27.05 -28.10
CA GLY A 100 -6.05 -27.75 -27.12
C GLY A 100 -6.65 -27.71 -25.71
N ALA A 101 -6.76 -28.86 -25.06
CA ALA A 101 -7.33 -29.01 -23.72
C ALA A 101 -6.60 -28.15 -22.67
N ASN A 102 -5.28 -27.99 -22.80
CA ASN A 102 -4.43 -27.22 -21.87
C ASN A 102 -4.75 -25.73 -21.80
N TYR A 103 -5.50 -25.21 -22.78
CA TYR A 103 -5.88 -23.81 -22.83
C TYR A 103 -7.31 -23.56 -22.36
N LEU A 104 -8.07 -24.62 -22.08
CA LEU A 104 -9.43 -24.55 -21.53
C LEU A 104 -9.35 -24.72 -20.01
N THR A 105 -10.01 -23.83 -19.28
CA THR A 105 -10.10 -23.90 -17.82
C THR A 105 -11.55 -23.75 -17.40
N SER A 106 -11.96 -24.51 -16.39
CA SER A 106 -13.29 -24.39 -15.78
C SER A 106 -13.39 -23.20 -14.82
N ASP A 107 -12.24 -22.73 -14.32
CA ASP A 107 -12.19 -21.59 -13.41
C ASP A 107 -12.31 -20.27 -14.18
N GLU A 108 -13.09 -19.34 -13.64
CA GLU A 108 -13.30 -18.03 -14.23
C GLU A 108 -11.94 -17.28 -14.38
N PRO A 109 -11.50 -16.96 -15.61
CA PRO A 109 -10.21 -16.33 -15.83
C PRO A 109 -10.10 -14.98 -15.14
N ALA A 110 -8.87 -14.61 -14.74
CA ALA A 110 -8.60 -13.35 -14.04
C ALA A 110 -9.09 -12.12 -14.82
N ILE A 111 -9.12 -12.16 -16.16
CA ILE A 111 -9.62 -11.07 -16.99
C ILE A 111 -11.14 -10.89 -16.88
N VAL A 112 -11.90 -11.97 -16.75
CA VAL A 112 -13.36 -11.94 -16.59
C VAL A 112 -13.69 -11.41 -15.19
N ARG A 113 -12.99 -11.93 -14.17
CA ARG A 113 -13.11 -11.44 -12.80
C ARG A 113 -12.70 -9.98 -12.67
N LEU A 114 -11.65 -9.54 -13.34
CA LEU A 114 -11.23 -8.14 -13.36
C LEU A 114 -12.29 -7.25 -14.02
N ARG A 115 -12.83 -7.67 -15.16
CA ARG A 115 -13.90 -6.96 -15.86
C ARG A 115 -15.16 -6.86 -14.99
N GLU A 116 -15.51 -7.93 -14.30
CA GLU A 116 -16.64 -7.97 -13.38
C GLU A 116 -16.40 -7.07 -12.16
N LEU A 117 -15.21 -7.11 -11.56
CA LEU A 117 -14.80 -6.20 -10.49
C LEU A 117 -14.80 -4.73 -10.95
N GLN A 118 -14.40 -4.46 -12.19
CA GLN A 118 -14.47 -3.12 -12.79
C GLN A 118 -15.92 -2.69 -13.04
N ARG A 119 -16.81 -3.59 -13.47
CA ARG A 119 -18.25 -3.32 -13.61
C ARG A 119 -18.93 -3.08 -12.28
N GLN A 120 -18.49 -3.76 -11.23
CA GLN A 120 -18.92 -3.56 -9.85
C GLN A 120 -18.29 -2.32 -9.20
N GLN A 121 -17.23 -1.78 -9.81
CA GLN A 121 -16.63 -0.50 -9.47
C GLN A 121 -16.72 0.48 -10.65
N PRO A 122 -17.93 0.78 -11.16
CA PRO A 122 -18.05 1.86 -12.12
C PRO A 122 -17.66 3.13 -11.33
N SER A 123 -16.54 3.75 -11.69
CA SER A 123 -15.85 4.90 -11.07
C SER A 123 -14.78 4.60 -9.99
N ALA A 124 -13.55 4.42 -10.46
CA ALA A 124 -12.36 4.93 -9.76
C ALA A 124 -12.06 6.41 -10.12
N ALA A 125 -12.99 7.12 -10.77
CA ALA A 125 -12.94 8.56 -11.00
C ALA A 125 -14.34 9.18 -10.89
N PRO A 126 -14.61 10.24 -10.10
CA PRO A 126 -13.77 10.91 -9.11
C PRO A 126 -14.26 10.56 -7.68
N ARG A 127 -13.70 9.51 -7.06
CA ARG A 127 -13.79 9.31 -5.60
C ARG A 127 -12.92 10.26 -4.78
N VAL A 128 -12.31 11.22 -5.45
CA VAL A 128 -12.18 12.56 -4.88
C VAL A 128 -13.60 13.15 -4.90
N ASP A 129 -14.48 12.51 -4.14
CA ASP A 129 -15.89 12.87 -4.03
C ASP A 129 -15.92 14.32 -3.53
N LYS A 130 -16.82 15.14 -4.06
CA LYS A 130 -16.90 16.56 -3.64
C LYS A 130 -16.97 16.71 -2.12
N ALA A 131 -17.65 15.76 -1.45
CA ALA A 131 -17.72 15.67 0.00
C ALA A 131 -16.35 15.50 0.69
N SER A 132 -15.43 14.68 0.16
CA SER A 132 -14.10 14.50 0.75
C SER A 132 -13.17 15.69 0.46
N LEU A 133 -13.37 16.41 -0.65
CA LEU A 133 -12.71 17.70 -0.89
C LEU A 133 -13.17 18.80 0.07
N GLU A 134 -14.48 18.87 0.30
CA GLU A 134 -15.10 19.81 1.24
C GLU A 134 -14.63 19.53 2.68
N GLU A 135 -14.58 18.25 3.08
CA GLU A 135 -14.08 17.84 4.38
C GLU A 135 -12.58 18.20 4.56
N ILE A 136 -11.74 17.99 3.54
CA ILE A 136 -10.33 18.41 3.57
C ILE A 136 -10.22 19.94 3.68
N ALA A 137 -11.07 20.70 3.00
CA ALA A 137 -11.08 22.16 3.09
C ALA A 137 -11.52 22.65 4.48
N GLN A 138 -12.54 22.02 5.06
CA GLN A 138 -13.01 22.32 6.41
C GLN A 138 -11.95 22.00 7.46
N LEU A 139 -11.36 20.81 7.42
CA LEU A 139 -10.32 20.38 8.37
C LEU A 139 -9.10 21.32 8.34
N LYS A 140 -8.76 21.88 7.18
CA LYS A 140 -7.68 22.89 7.07
C LYS A 140 -8.07 24.21 7.75
N LYS A 141 -9.32 24.65 7.60
CA LYS A 141 -9.83 25.87 8.25
C LYS A 141 -9.86 25.71 9.77
N GLU A 142 -10.33 24.56 10.26
CA GLU A 142 -10.34 24.22 11.69
C GLU A 142 -8.92 24.18 12.26
N ASN A 143 -7.97 23.52 11.59
CA ASN A 143 -6.56 23.54 12.01
C ASN A 143 -5.98 24.95 12.06
N GLY A 144 -6.30 25.81 11.10
CA GLY A 144 -5.88 27.21 11.11
C GLY A 144 -6.45 27.98 12.31
N ALA A 145 -7.74 27.80 12.60
CA ALA A 145 -8.41 28.44 13.74
C ALA A 145 -7.85 27.94 15.08
N LEU A 146 -7.64 26.64 15.23
CA LEU A 146 -7.05 26.04 16.42
C LEU A 146 -5.62 26.55 16.66
N ARG A 147 -4.81 26.66 15.60
CA ARG A 147 -3.47 27.27 15.70
C ARG A 147 -3.55 28.73 16.16
N GLY A 148 -4.54 29.48 15.69
CA GLY A 148 -4.83 30.83 16.16
C GLY A 148 -5.15 30.87 17.66
N GLN A 149 -6.07 30.02 18.13
CA GLN A 149 -6.43 29.91 19.55
C GLN A 149 -5.23 29.54 20.42
N VAL A 150 -4.40 28.59 19.98
CA VAL A 150 -3.17 28.23 20.68
C VAL A 150 -2.25 29.45 20.77
N SER A 151 -2.06 30.20 19.69
CA SER A 151 -1.22 31.41 19.72
C SER A 151 -1.78 32.51 20.63
N GLU A 152 -3.09 32.69 20.66
CA GLU A 152 -3.74 33.67 21.54
C GLU A 152 -3.62 33.26 23.01
N LEU A 153 -3.90 31.99 23.33
CA LEU A 153 -3.73 31.48 24.70
C LEU A 153 -2.27 31.54 25.13
N GLN A 154 -1.33 31.21 24.24
CA GLN A 154 0.10 31.37 24.48
C GLN A 154 0.45 32.84 24.74
N ALA A 155 -0.12 33.78 23.98
CA ALA A 155 0.07 35.21 24.16
C ALA A 155 -0.59 35.75 25.44
N ARG A 156 -1.72 35.19 25.88
CA ARG A 156 -2.34 35.52 27.18
C ARG A 156 -1.52 35.01 28.36
N ILE A 157 -0.89 33.85 28.21
CA ILE A 157 0.02 33.28 29.22
C ILE A 157 1.38 34.02 29.20
N ALA A 158 1.84 34.44 28.02
CA ALA A 158 3.11 35.16 27.83
C ALA A 158 2.99 36.68 28.01
N ALA A 159 1.78 37.24 27.98
CA ALA A 159 1.53 38.60 28.41
C ALA A 159 2.03 38.69 29.86
N PRO A 160 2.96 39.62 30.17
CA PRO A 160 3.53 39.67 31.49
C PRO A 160 2.40 39.86 32.49
N VAL A 161 2.37 39.02 33.52
CA VAL A 161 1.79 39.41 34.81
C VAL A 161 2.45 40.75 35.12
N ALA A 162 1.74 41.85 34.86
CA ALA A 162 2.22 43.18 35.21
C ALA A 162 2.51 43.13 36.71
N PRO A 163 3.73 43.47 37.16
CA PRO A 163 4.02 43.50 38.58
C PRO A 163 2.98 44.43 39.23
N PRO A 164 2.30 44.01 40.31
CA PRO A 164 1.40 44.91 41.03
C PRO A 164 2.21 46.16 41.43
N PRO A 165 1.63 47.37 41.33
CA PRO A 165 2.34 48.58 41.68
C PRO A 165 2.86 48.48 43.13
N PRO A 166 4.07 48.99 43.43
CA PRO A 166 4.59 48.98 44.79
C PRO A 166 3.76 49.95 45.63
N GLN A 167 2.70 49.46 46.25
CA GLN A 167 2.04 50.15 47.34
C GLN A 167 2.63 49.60 48.63
N GLY A 168 3.64 50.30 49.14
CA GLY A 168 3.97 50.25 50.55
C GLY A 168 2.96 51.09 51.30
N GLU A 169 2.18 50.48 52.20
CA GLU A 169 1.90 50.99 53.55
C GLU A 169 1.00 50.01 54.34
N THR A 170 1.58 49.53 55.44
CA THR A 170 1.01 49.19 56.75
C THR A 170 -0.20 48.24 56.89
N ILE A 171 0.08 47.18 57.66
CA ILE A 171 -0.84 46.22 58.28
C ILE A 171 -1.65 46.89 59.40
N VAL A 172 -2.99 46.74 59.45
CA VAL A 172 -3.77 46.76 60.71
C VAL A 172 -4.97 45.78 60.68
N ALA A 173 -4.81 44.69 61.43
CA ALA A 173 -5.76 43.96 62.31
C ALA A 173 -7.17 43.48 61.88
N ALA A 174 -7.30 42.14 61.76
CA ALA A 174 -8.23 41.18 62.45
C ALA A 174 -9.78 41.34 62.41
N PRO A 175 -10.62 40.28 62.64
CA PRO A 175 -10.41 38.82 62.69
C PRO A 175 -11.35 37.98 61.75
N GLU A 176 -10.99 36.70 61.48
CA GLU A 176 -11.86 35.63 60.92
C GLU A 176 -12.98 35.22 61.92
N PRO A 177 -14.13 34.55 61.55
CA PRO A 177 -14.28 33.41 60.60
C PRO A 177 -15.69 33.30 59.90
N PRO A 178 -16.13 32.16 59.30
CA PRO A 178 -15.42 31.05 58.68
C PRO A 178 -15.64 30.97 57.16
N LEU A 179 -14.63 30.48 56.45
CA LEU A 179 -14.74 30.08 55.05
C LEU A 179 -15.63 28.84 54.92
N GLN A 180 -16.85 29.02 54.42
CA GLN A 180 -17.58 27.95 53.74
C GLN A 180 -17.28 28.06 52.25
N ALA A 181 -16.07 27.62 51.89
CA ALA A 181 -15.80 27.24 50.51
C ALA A 181 -16.67 26.00 50.23
N ALA A 182 -17.69 26.17 49.40
CA ALA A 182 -18.41 25.07 48.80
C ALA A 182 -17.40 24.26 47.97
N VAL A 183 -16.86 23.20 48.57
CA VAL A 183 -15.99 22.25 47.90
C VAL A 183 -16.87 21.46 46.94
N LEU A 184 -16.91 21.88 45.68
CA LEU A 184 -17.34 21.01 44.60
C LEU A 184 -16.35 19.83 44.54
N PRO A 185 -16.81 18.56 44.56
CA PRO A 185 -15.91 17.44 44.36
C PRO A 185 -15.44 17.44 42.90
N THR A 186 -14.32 18.13 42.63
CA THR A 186 -13.55 17.88 41.42
C THR A 186 -12.69 16.64 41.67
N THR A 187 -13.28 15.46 41.46
CA THR A 187 -12.55 14.20 41.38
C THR A 187 -11.82 14.14 40.03
N ALA A 188 -10.81 14.99 39.87
CA ALA A 188 -9.75 14.75 38.89
C ALA A 188 -8.83 13.68 39.51
N PRO A 189 -8.65 12.51 38.90
CA PRO A 189 -7.80 11.48 39.46
C PRO A 189 -6.33 11.82 39.16
N THR A 190 -5.77 12.80 39.89
CA THR A 190 -4.34 13.13 39.88
C THR A 190 -3.58 12.14 40.75
N GLY A 191 -3.66 10.86 40.39
CA GLY A 191 -2.93 9.77 41.04
C GLY A 191 -2.56 8.71 40.02
N VAL A 192 -1.47 7.99 40.28
CA VAL A 192 -0.99 6.89 39.41
C VAL A 192 -2.11 5.89 39.10
N VAL A 193 -3.02 5.67 40.07
CA VAL A 193 -4.21 4.82 39.92
C VAL A 193 -5.16 5.31 38.82
N GLY A 194 -5.35 6.63 38.68
CA GLY A 194 -6.18 7.22 37.62
C GLY A 194 -5.62 6.96 36.23
N TRP A 195 -4.30 7.11 36.07
CA TRP A 195 -3.60 6.81 34.82
C TRP A 195 -3.61 5.32 34.49
N VAL A 196 -3.47 4.45 35.50
CA VAL A 196 -3.55 2.99 35.30
C VAL A 196 -4.96 2.58 34.84
N VAL A 197 -6.01 3.12 35.45
CA VAL A 197 -7.40 2.86 35.03
C VAL A 197 -7.65 3.39 33.61
N ALA A 198 -7.17 4.59 33.28
CA ALA A 198 -7.29 5.13 31.93
C ALA A 198 -6.58 4.24 30.88
N LEU A 199 -5.37 3.75 31.16
CA LEU A 199 -4.65 2.83 30.27
C LEU A 199 -5.36 1.48 30.13
N LEU A 200 -5.94 0.96 31.20
CA LEU A 200 -6.73 -0.28 31.17
C LEU A 200 -7.97 -0.13 30.28
N VAL A 201 -8.67 1.00 30.38
CA VAL A 201 -9.84 1.32 29.55
C VAL A 201 -9.43 1.47 28.09
N VAL A 202 -8.35 2.18 27.79
CA VAL A 202 -7.83 2.32 26.41
C VAL A 202 -7.41 0.96 25.84
N GLY A 203 -6.76 0.12 26.64
CA GLY A 203 -6.41 -1.26 26.25
C GLY A 203 -7.64 -2.11 25.95
N ALA A 204 -8.66 -2.06 26.80
CA ALA A 204 -9.90 -2.80 26.62
C ALA A 204 -10.65 -2.37 25.35
N VAL A 205 -10.72 -1.06 25.07
CA VAL A 205 -11.34 -0.53 23.84
C VAL A 205 -10.55 -0.96 22.59
N SER A 206 -9.23 -0.92 22.66
CA SER A 206 -8.35 -1.36 21.56
C SER A 206 -8.52 -2.85 21.27
N PHE A 207 -8.57 -3.68 22.32
CA PHE A 207 -8.79 -5.12 22.19
C PHE A 207 -10.19 -5.45 21.67
N ALA A 208 -11.23 -4.77 22.16
CA ALA A 208 -12.60 -4.95 21.68
C ALA A 208 -12.76 -4.56 20.20
N GLY A 209 -12.11 -3.46 19.77
CA GLY A 209 -12.08 -3.06 18.36
C GLY A 209 -11.38 -4.09 17.47
N GLY A 210 -10.24 -4.61 17.90
CA GLY A 210 -9.54 -5.70 17.23
C GLY A 210 -10.39 -6.97 17.11
N TYR A 211 -11.04 -7.38 18.21
CA TYR A 211 -11.90 -8.55 18.23
C TYR A 211 -13.12 -8.40 17.32
N GLN A 212 -13.76 -7.22 17.29
CA GLN A 212 -14.90 -6.95 16.41
C GLN A 212 -14.53 -6.96 14.93
N THR A 213 -13.37 -6.43 14.56
CA THR A 213 -12.91 -6.47 13.15
C THR A 213 -12.56 -7.88 12.70
N LEU A 214 -11.96 -8.69 13.58
CA LEU A 214 -11.70 -10.11 13.34
C LEU A 214 -13.02 -10.88 13.21
N ALA A 215 -13.96 -10.70 14.13
CA ALA A 215 -15.28 -11.34 14.09
C ALA A 215 -16.06 -10.99 12.80
N ARG A 216 -15.99 -9.74 12.33
CA ARG A 216 -16.58 -9.33 11.04
C ARG A 216 -15.92 -10.02 9.85
N ARG A 217 -14.60 -10.22 9.87
CA ARG A 217 -13.87 -10.95 8.81
C ARG A 217 -14.19 -12.44 8.82
N LEU A 218 -14.25 -13.08 9.99
CA LEU A 218 -14.62 -14.49 10.10
C LEU A 218 -16.05 -14.71 9.58
N ARG A 219 -16.99 -13.82 9.92
CA ARG A 219 -18.39 -13.94 9.46
C ARG A 219 -18.53 -13.80 7.94
N LYS A 220 -17.73 -12.92 7.31
CA LYS A 220 -17.67 -12.78 5.85
C LYS A 220 -17.00 -13.96 5.14
N LYS A 221 -16.00 -14.61 5.75
CA LYS A 221 -15.26 -15.72 5.13
C LYS A 221 -15.86 -17.10 5.37
N PHE A 222 -16.52 -17.32 6.51
CA PHE A 222 -17.00 -18.65 6.93
C PHE A 222 -18.53 -18.73 7.05
N GLY A 223 -19.28 -17.78 6.48
CA GLY A 223 -20.73 -17.89 6.28
C GLY A 223 -21.58 -18.06 7.54
N GLY A 224 -21.03 -17.81 8.73
CA GLY A 224 -21.76 -17.99 9.99
C GLY A 224 -21.94 -19.44 10.44
N LEU A 225 -21.07 -20.37 10.03
CA LEU A 225 -21.11 -21.73 10.55
C LEU A 225 -20.70 -21.75 12.03
N LYS A 226 -21.65 -22.10 12.91
CA LYS A 226 -21.45 -22.27 14.35
C LYS A 226 -20.88 -23.67 14.57
N ILE A 227 -19.56 -23.78 14.67
CA ILE A 227 -18.91 -25.02 15.11
C ILE A 227 -19.00 -25.00 16.63
N TYR A 228 -19.89 -25.85 17.17
CA TYR A 228 -19.92 -26.20 18.59
C TYR A 228 -18.80 -27.19 18.90
#